data_AF-A0A433E4Q0-F1
#
_entry.id   AF-A0A433E4Q0-F1
#
_cell.length_a   1.000
_cell.length_b   1.000
_cell.length_c   1.000
_cell.angle_alpha   90.00
_cell.angle_beta   90.00
_cell.angle_gamma   90.00
#
_symmetry.space_group_name_H-M   'P 1'
#
loop_
_entity.id
_entity.type
_entity.pdbx_description
1 polymer ?
#
loop_
_entity_poly.entity_id
_entity_poly.type
_entity_poly.pdbx_seq_one_letter_code
_entity_poly.pdbx_strand_id
1 'polypeptide(L)' 'MPTEAEEHAGLGGSHRILKLKDGKTAGHNEVQLISGLITDPRQVQILDMRYNLLRSQALTPRLSREFIEKLLGET' A
#
# COMPACT_ATOMS: atom_id res chain seq x y z
N MET A 1 -9.49 -10.85 -7.51
CA MET A 1 -8.35 -9.93 -7.38
C MET A 1 -7.36 -10.24 -8.48
N PRO A 2 -6.68 -9.25 -9.08
CA PRO A 2 -5.62 -9.52 -10.05
C PRO A 2 -4.52 -10.36 -9.38
N THR A 3 -4.21 -11.52 -9.93
CA THR A 3 -3.21 -12.48 -9.40
C THR A 3 -1.97 -12.57 -10.27
N GLU A 4 -1.79 -11.62 -11.19
CA GLU A 4 -0.68 -11.62 -12.16
C GLU A 4 0.67 -11.24 -11.51
N ALA A 5 0.67 -10.64 -10.31
CA ALA A 5 1.88 -10.37 -9.56
C ALA A 5 2.35 -11.62 -8.80
N GLU A 6 3.54 -12.13 -9.13
CA GLU A 6 4.14 -13.30 -8.47
C GLU A 6 4.46 -13.04 -6.99
N GLU A 7 4.83 -11.81 -6.65
CA GLU A 7 5.15 -11.39 -5.29
C GLU A 7 4.12 -10.39 -4.77
N HIS A 8 3.75 -10.50 -3.48
CA HIS A 8 2.86 -9.54 -2.83
C HIS A 8 3.60 -8.71 -1.77
N ALA A 9 3.83 -7.43 -2.08
CA ALA A 9 4.53 -6.50 -1.20
C ALA A 9 3.79 -6.17 0.12
N GLY A 10 2.55 -6.63 0.28
CA GLY A 10 1.67 -6.37 1.43
C GLY A 10 1.61 -7.49 2.47
N LEU A 11 2.34 -8.60 2.28
CA LEU A 11 2.30 -9.75 3.20
C LEU A 11 2.75 -9.41 4.63
N GLY A 12 3.51 -8.33 4.82
CA GLY A 12 3.99 -7.88 6.12
C GLY A 12 2.96 -7.16 7.00
N GLY A 13 1.71 -7.02 6.54
CA GLY A 13 0.64 -6.33 7.27
C GLY A 13 0.37 -4.91 6.80
N SER A 14 -0.65 -4.30 7.43
CA SER A 14 -1.13 -2.96 7.07
C SER A 14 -0.17 -1.89 7.58
N HIS A 15 0.15 -0.92 6.75
CA HIS A 15 0.89 0.26 7.15
C HIS A 15 0.36 1.50 6.45
N ARG A 16 0.55 2.65 7.08
CA ARG A 16 0.18 3.97 6.55
C ARG A 16 1.36 4.91 6.63
N ILE A 17 1.47 5.78 5.62
CA ILE A 17 2.41 6.90 5.62
C ILE A 17 1.63 8.19 5.80
N LEU A 18 2.05 9.01 6.75
CA LEU A 18 1.48 10.30 7.09
C LEU A 18 2.48 11.39 6.70
N LYS A 19 2.17 12.16 5.64
CA LYS A 19 2.92 13.37 5.28
C LYS A 19 2.30 14.55 6.03
N LEU A 20 3.03 15.10 6.99
CA LEU A 20 2.55 16.19 7.86
C LEU A 20 2.76 17.54 7.18
N LYS A 21 1.96 18.54 7.59
CA LYS A 21 2.03 19.91 7.04
C LYS A 21 3.37 20.60 7.29
N ASP A 22 4.10 20.19 8.32
CA ASP A 22 5.43 20.71 8.66
C ASP A 22 6.57 20.04 7.86
N GLY A 23 6.25 19.21 6.88
CA GLY A 23 7.21 18.51 6.02
C GLY A 23 7.75 17.22 6.62
N LYS A 24 7.40 16.87 7.87
CA LYS A 24 7.79 15.58 8.45
C LYS A 24 6.96 14.45 7.88
N THR A 25 7.52 13.25 7.91
CA THR A 25 6.79 12.03 7.60
C THR A 25 6.75 11.13 8.83
N ALA A 26 5.59 10.57 9.14
CA ALA A 26 5.44 9.51 10.12
C ALA A 26 4.88 8.25 9.45
N GLY A 27 5.27 7.09 9.95
CA GLY A 27 4.71 5.80 9.58
C GLY A 27 3.81 5.29 10.69
N HIS A 28 2.72 4.63 10.32
CA HIS A 28 1.90 3.87 11.27
C HIS A 28 1.89 2.43 10.80
N ASN A 29 2.32 1.51 11.65
CA ASN A 29 2.36 0.09 11.33
C ASN A 29 1.37 -0.65 12.22
N GLU A 30 0.43 -1.37 11.60
CA GLU A 30 -0.54 -2.24 12.25
C GLU A 30 -0.22 -3.68 11.86
N VAL A 31 0.51 -4.35 12.75
CA VAL A 31 0.74 -5.80 12.69
C VAL A 31 -0.07 -6.43 13.83
N GLN A 32 -0.36 -7.72 13.73
CA GLN A 32 -1.15 -8.45 14.73
C GLN A 32 -0.72 -8.10 16.17
N LEU A 33 -1.67 -7.57 16.95
CA LEU A 33 -1.52 -7.15 18.36
C LEU A 33 -0.51 -6.00 18.62
N ILE A 34 0.10 -5.43 17.58
CA ILE A 34 1.10 -4.36 17.68
C ILE A 34 0.72 -3.21 16.75
N SER A 35 0.39 -2.06 17.33
CA SER A 35 0.16 -0.81 16.63
C SER A 35 1.21 0.21 17.08
N GLY A 36 1.99 0.75 16.14
CA GLY A 36 3.11 1.62 16.46
C GLY A 36 3.21 2.82 15.53
N LEU A 37 3.36 4.00 16.13
CA LEU A 37 3.76 5.21 15.42
C LEU A 37 5.29 5.25 15.29
N ILE A 38 5.77 5.39 14.06
CA ILE A 38 7.17 5.42 13.69
C ILE A 38 7.49 6.83 13.20
N THR A 39 8.42 7.50 13.88
CA THR A 39 8.86 8.87 13.55
C THR A 39 10.33 8.96 13.16
N ASP A 40 11.12 7.89 13.39
CA ASP A 40 12.50 7.80 12.92
C ASP A 40 12.51 7.85 11.38
N PRO A 41 13.12 8.87 10.75
CA PRO A 41 13.13 9.02 9.30
C PRO A 41 13.63 7.80 8.54
N ARG A 42 14.60 7.05 9.08
CA ARG A 42 15.15 5.85 8.44
C ARG A 42 14.12 4.72 8.38
N GLN A 43 13.37 4.54 9.46
CA GLN A 43 12.32 3.52 9.54
C GLN A 43 11.10 3.91 8.71
N VAL A 44 10.74 5.20 8.70
CA VAL A 44 9.67 5.73 7.86
C VAL A 44 9.99 5.54 6.37
N GLN A 45 11.24 5.72 5.96
CA GLN A 45 11.67 5.49 4.57
C GLN A 45 11.45 4.04 4.12
N ILE A 46 11.64 3.06 5.00
CA ILE A 46 11.37 1.65 4.69
C ILE A 46 9.88 1.44 4.37
N LEU A 47 8.99 2.04 5.18
CA LEU A 47 7.56 1.96 4.94
C LEU A 47 7.15 2.69 3.65
N ASP A 48 7.78 3.82 3.33
CA ASP A 48 7.54 4.58 2.09
C ASP A 48 7.93 3.75 0.85
N MET A 49 9.07 3.05 0.89
CA MET A 49 9.49 2.13 -0.17
C MET A 49 8.50 0.96 -0.35
N ARG A 50 8.01 0.36 0.74
CA ARG A 50 6.99 -0.71 0.68
C ARG A 50 5.68 -0.22 0.08
N TYR A 51 5.23 0.97 0.48
CA TYR A 51 4.05 1.61 -0.11
C TYR A 51 4.22 1.82 -1.62
N ASN A 52 5.40 2.30 -2.06
CA ASN A 52 5.67 2.52 -3.48
C ASN A 52 5.67 1.21 -4.29
N LEU A 53 6.21 0.13 -3.72
CA LEU A 53 6.16 -1.19 -4.36
C LEU A 53 4.72 -1.69 -4.48
N LEU A 54 3.92 -1.62 -3.40
CA LEU A 54 2.49 -1.95 -3.42
C LEU A 54 1.73 -1.15 -4.49
N ARG A 55 2.01 0.16 -4.58
CA ARG A 55 1.39 1.03 -5.58
C ARG A 55 1.78 0.64 -7.00
N SER A 56 3.00 0.19 -7.25
CA SER A 56 3.42 -0.31 -8.57
C SER A 56 2.75 -1.63 -8.97
N GLN A 57 2.36 -2.44 -7.99
CA GLN A 57 1.61 -3.69 -8.22
C GLN A 57 0.11 -3.44 -8.40
N ALA A 58 -0.40 -2.27 -7.98
CA ALA A 58 -1.81 -1.94 -8.06
C ALA A 58 -2.23 -1.55 -9.48
N LEU A 59 -3.44 -1.97 -9.87
CA LEU A 59 -4.06 -1.49 -11.10
C LEU A 59 -4.24 0.03 -11.05
N THR A 60 -3.95 0.70 -12.17
CA THR A 60 -4.31 2.11 -12.34
C THR A 60 -5.84 2.27 -12.28
N PRO A 61 -6.37 3.46 -11.95
CA PRO A 61 -7.82 3.67 -11.89
C PRO A 61 -8.57 3.26 -13.17
N ARG A 62 -7.96 3.48 -14.34
CA ARG A 62 -8.53 3.06 -15.63
C ARG A 62 -8.60 1.55 -15.76
N LEU A 63 -7.50 0.84 -15.48
CA LEU A 63 -7.45 -0.62 -15.54
C LEU A 63 -8.37 -1.26 -14.49
N SER A 64 -8.48 -0.66 -13.30
CA SER A 64 -9.43 -1.09 -12.27
C SER A 64 -10.88 -0.98 -12.77
N ARG A 65 -11.23 0.10 -13.47
CA ARG A 65 -12.57 0.26 -14.05
C ARG A 65 -12.83 -0.77 -15.14
N GLU A 66 -11.92 -0.92 -16.09
CA GLU A 66 -12.03 -1.92 -17.18
C GLU A 66 -12.18 -3.34 -16.62
N PHE A 67 -11.45 -3.67 -15.55
CA PHE A 67 -11.56 -4.95 -14.86
C PHE A 67 -12.93 -5.14 -14.20
N ILE A 68 -13.46 -4.13 -13.50
CA ILE A 68 -14.80 -4.17 -12.88
C ILE A 68 -15.90 -4.30 -13.95
N GLU A 69 -15.84 -3.51 -15.01
CA GLU A 69 -16.80 -3.55 -16.12
C GLU A 69 -16.81 -4.91 -16.81
N LYS A 70 -15.63 -5.51 -17.04
CA LYS A 70 -15.51 -6.87 -17.58
C LYS A 70 -16.21 -7.90 -16.68
N LEU A 71 -15.94 -7.89 -15.37
CA LEU A 71 -16.58 -8.82 -14.44
C LEU A 71 -18.11 -8.66 -14.37
N LEU A 72 -18.63 -7.43 -14.53
CA LEU A 72 -20.08 -7.17 -14.57
C LEU A 72 -20.74 -7.66 -15.87
N GLY A 73 -19.98 -7.74 -16.97
CA GLY A 73 -20.46 -8.22 -18.26
C GLY A 73 -20.29 -9.73 -18.49
N GLU A 74 -19.58 -10.44 -17.59
CA GLU A 74 -19.36 -11.90 -17.65
C GLU A 74 -20.54 -12.72 -17.06
N THR A 75 -21.71 -12.11 -16.91
CA THR A 75 -22.99 -12.77 -16.53
C THR A 75 -23.85 -13.05 -17.75
#